data_AF-A0A2V9IWU5-F1
#
_entry.id   AF-A0A2V9IWU5-F1
#
_cell.length_a   1.000
_cell.length_b   1.000
_cell.length_c   1.000
_cell.angle_alpha   90.00
_cell.angle_beta   90.00
_cell.angle_gamma   90.00
#
_symmetry.space_group_name_H-M   'P 1'
#
loop_
_entity.id
_entity.type
_entity.pdbx_description
1 polymer ?
#
loop_
_entity_poly.entity_id
_entity_poly.type
_entity_poly.pdbx_seq_one_letter_code
_entity_poly.pdbx_strand_id
1 'polypeptide(L)'
;DLLALVGNGEPTFLANRAPFQFLSGTLSFPPAYYQALAWFAPVWLGSSGKLDLLAFTRAGQFAAFEKEGPASHWLEVKLDGFKSNKQGIGTVVELKSGNFYKKVEVTSGPVRVSTGDLAKLDVVRVT
;
A
#
# COMPACT_ATOMS: atom_id res chain seq x y z
N ASP A 1 -0.09 -0.26 6.81
CA ASP A 1 -1.26 -1.12 6.66
C ASP A 1 -0.80 -2.57 6.65
N LEU A 2 -1.54 -3.44 7.31
CA LEU A 2 -1.25 -4.85 7.49
C LEU A 2 -2.51 -5.62 7.10
N LEU A 3 -2.39 -6.56 6.18
CA LEU A 3 -3.43 -7.57 5.98
C LEU A 3 -3.07 -8.76 6.88
N ALA A 4 -4.02 -9.26 7.67
CA ALA A 4 -3.81 -10.33 8.62
C ALA A 4 -4.95 -11.34 8.55
N LEU A 5 -4.65 -12.60 8.86
CA LEU A 5 -5.67 -13.62 9.08
C LEU A 5 -6.05 -13.60 10.56
N VAL A 6 -7.34 -13.50 10.86
CA VAL A 6 -7.86 -13.71 12.22
C VAL A 6 -8.09 -15.21 12.47
N GLY A 7 -8.32 -15.61 13.73
CA GLY A 7 -8.28 -17.02 14.16
C GLY A 7 -9.25 -17.98 13.46
N ASN A 8 -10.30 -17.47 12.80
CA ASN A 8 -11.24 -18.24 11.97
C ASN A 8 -10.78 -18.39 10.51
N GLY A 9 -9.60 -17.86 10.15
CA GLY A 9 -9.08 -17.84 8.78
C GLY A 9 -9.64 -16.71 7.92
N GLU A 10 -10.45 -15.79 8.47
CA GLU A 10 -10.93 -14.65 7.71
C GLU A 10 -9.85 -13.57 7.56
N PRO A 11 -9.68 -13.01 6.35
CA PRO A 11 -8.76 -11.92 6.13
C PRO A 11 -9.33 -10.60 6.68
N THR A 12 -8.58 -9.96 7.57
CA THR A 12 -8.84 -8.62 8.10
C THR A 12 -7.75 -7.66 7.67
N PHE A 13 -8.15 -6.52 7.13
CA PHE A 13 -7.24 -5.43 6.77
C PHE A 13 -7.13 -4.44 7.92
N LEU A 14 -5.93 -4.24 8.43
CA LEU A 14 -5.61 -3.26 9.46
C LEU A 14 -4.88 -2.08 8.81
N ALA A 15 -5.59 -0.98 8.60
CA ALA A 15 -5.01 0.23 8.06
C ALA A 15 -4.51 1.12 9.21
N ASN A 16 -3.24 1.54 9.15
CA ASN A 16 -2.72 2.49 10.12
C ASN A 16 -2.97 3.90 9.59
N ARG A 17 -3.98 4.59 10.12
CA ARG A 17 -4.45 5.88 9.57
C ARG A 17 -3.87 7.09 10.29
N ALA A 18 -3.32 6.92 11.50
CA ALA A 18 -2.57 7.93 12.25
C ALA A 18 -1.70 7.22 13.31
N PRO A 19 -0.76 7.88 14.01
CA PRO A 19 0.06 7.24 15.04
C PRO A 19 -0.79 6.41 16.02
N PHE A 20 -0.59 5.08 15.99
CA PHE A 20 -1.32 4.07 16.78
C PHE A 20 -2.84 4.01 16.55
N GLN A 21 -3.35 4.56 15.46
CA GLN A 21 -4.77 4.48 15.08
C GLN A 21 -4.95 3.46 13.95
N PHE A 22 -5.08 2.20 14.35
CA PHE A 22 -5.38 1.10 13.45
C PHE A 22 -6.89 0.99 13.26
N LEU A 23 -7.36 1.12 12.02
CA LEU A 23 -8.72 0.80 11.65
C LEU A 23 -8.75 -0.60 11.05
N SER A 24 -9.60 -1.46 11.60
CA SER A 24 -9.95 -2.73 10.97
C SER A 24 -10.98 -2.50 9.89
N GLY A 25 -10.76 -3.12 8.74
CA GLY A 25 -11.71 -3.28 7.66
C GLY A 25 -11.72 -4.72 7.22
N THR A 26 -12.84 -5.14 6.62
CA THR A 26 -12.95 -6.47 6.03
C THR A 26 -12.65 -6.38 4.54
N LEU A 27 -11.92 -7.36 4.01
CA LEU A 27 -11.82 -7.56 2.57
C LEU A 27 -12.71 -8.74 2.19
N SER A 28 -13.56 -8.54 1.20
CA SER A 28 -14.31 -9.61 0.59
C SER A 28 -13.49 -10.23 -0.53
N PHE A 29 -13.40 -11.56 -0.53
CA PHE A 29 -12.77 -12.32 -1.60
C PHE A 29 -13.86 -13.07 -2.38
N PRO A 30 -13.58 -13.52 -3.61
CA PRO A 30 -14.51 -14.43 -4.28
C PRO A 30 -14.76 -15.68 -3.41
N PRO A 31 -15.99 -16.24 -3.39
CA PRO A 31 -16.37 -17.34 -2.50
C PRO A 31 -15.37 -18.51 -2.41
N ALA A 32 -14.73 -18.84 -3.53
CA ALA A 32 -13.73 -19.90 -3.62
C ALA A 32 -12.48 -19.69 -2.73
N TYR A 33 -12.22 -18.48 -2.24
CA TYR A 33 -10.99 -18.14 -1.53
C TYR A 33 -11.12 -17.91 -0.02
N TYR A 34 -12.33 -17.78 0.54
CA TYR A 34 -12.52 -17.40 1.95
C TYR A 34 -11.85 -18.30 3.00
N GLN A 35 -11.62 -19.58 2.69
CA GLN A 35 -10.90 -20.52 3.57
C GLN A 35 -9.74 -21.21 2.88
N ALA A 36 -9.46 -20.83 1.63
CA ALA A 36 -8.41 -21.42 0.84
C ALA A 36 -7.08 -20.70 1.02
N LEU A 37 -7.06 -19.44 1.48
CA LEU A 37 -5.82 -18.67 1.58
C LEU A 37 -4.91 -19.20 2.71
N ALA A 38 -3.64 -19.40 2.36
CA ALA A 38 -2.56 -19.76 3.29
C ALA A 38 -1.67 -18.54 3.59
N TRP A 39 -1.43 -17.73 2.56
CA TRP A 39 -0.57 -16.57 2.63
C TRP A 39 -1.01 -15.53 1.59
N PHE A 40 -0.74 -14.27 1.86
CA PHE A 40 -0.89 -13.20 0.89
C PHE A 40 0.09 -12.06 1.19
N ALA A 41 0.33 -11.22 0.20
CA ALA A 41 1.07 -9.98 0.37
C ALA A 41 0.50 -8.87 -0.53
N PRO A 42 0.51 -7.62 -0.04
CA PRO A 42 0.26 -6.47 -0.89
C PRO A 42 1.37 -6.33 -1.93
N VAL A 43 0.99 -6.01 -3.16
CA VAL A 43 1.90 -5.84 -4.29
C VAL A 43 1.36 -4.74 -5.22
N TRP A 44 2.19 -4.35 -6.18
CA TRP A 44 1.81 -3.55 -7.33
C TRP A 44 1.99 -4.42 -8.58
N LEU A 45 0.90 -4.91 -9.17
CA LEU A 45 0.92 -5.76 -10.37
C LEU A 45 0.63 -4.96 -11.65
N GLY A 46 -0.07 -3.83 -11.52
CA GLY A 46 -0.53 -3.03 -12.68
C GLY A 46 -0.24 -1.53 -12.57
N SER A 47 -1.09 -0.76 -13.26
CA SER A 47 -1.06 0.71 -13.22
C SER A 47 -1.28 1.23 -11.81
N SER A 48 -0.55 2.27 -11.45
CA SER A 48 -0.55 2.85 -10.11
C SER A 48 -1.94 3.23 -9.59
N GLY A 49 -2.15 3.00 -8.30
CA GLY A 49 -3.35 3.39 -7.55
C GLY A 49 -4.33 2.32 -7.13
N LYS A 50 -4.18 1.09 -7.61
CA LYS A 50 -4.96 -0.05 -7.13
C LYS A 50 -4.06 -0.92 -6.27
N LEU A 51 -4.51 -1.23 -5.06
CA LEU A 51 -3.82 -2.20 -4.22
C LEU A 51 -4.06 -3.57 -4.84
N ASP A 52 -2.99 -4.21 -5.29
CA ASP A 52 -3.04 -5.59 -5.73
C ASP A 52 -2.61 -6.50 -4.58
N LEU A 53 -3.16 -7.71 -4.52
CA LEU A 53 -2.79 -8.74 -3.56
C LEU A 53 -2.33 -9.98 -4.33
N LEU A 54 -1.17 -10.50 -3.97
CA LEU A 54 -0.80 -11.87 -4.31
C LEU A 54 -1.21 -12.79 -3.19
N ALA A 55 -1.72 -13.96 -3.52
CA ALA A 55 -2.05 -14.96 -2.53
C ALA A 55 -1.66 -16.37 -2.97
N PHE A 56 -1.27 -17.17 -1.98
CA PHE A 56 -1.13 -18.61 -2.10
C PHE A 56 -2.27 -19.28 -1.35
N THR A 57 -2.90 -20.25 -2.02
CA THR A 57 -3.89 -21.11 -1.38
C THR A 57 -3.20 -22.29 -0.69
N ARG A 58 -3.90 -22.90 0.27
CA ARG A 58 -3.50 -24.13 0.95
C ARG A 58 -3.40 -25.33 -0.01
N ALA A 59 -4.05 -25.24 -1.16
CA ALA A 59 -3.96 -26.23 -2.25
C ALA A 59 -2.75 -26.00 -3.19
N GLY A 60 -1.90 -25.02 -2.90
CA GLY A 60 -0.71 -24.71 -3.71
C GLY A 60 -0.99 -23.87 -4.96
N GLN A 61 -2.21 -23.35 -5.12
CA GLN A 61 -2.57 -22.48 -6.23
C GLN A 61 -2.19 -21.03 -5.94
N PHE A 62 -1.80 -20.31 -6.99
CA PHE A 62 -1.48 -18.89 -6.94
C PHE A 62 -2.65 -18.05 -7.45
N ALA A 63 -2.93 -16.93 -6.80
CA ALA A 63 -3.96 -15.98 -7.21
C ALA A 63 -3.45 -14.54 -7.08
N ALA A 64 -3.89 -13.69 -8.01
CA ALA A 64 -3.71 -12.25 -7.96
C ALA A 64 -5.09 -11.59 -7.86
N PHE A 65 -5.26 -10.65 -6.94
CA PHE A 65 -6.48 -9.89 -6.76
C PHE A 65 -6.19 -8.41 -6.96
N GLU A 66 -7.03 -7.76 -7.75
CA GLU A 66 -7.08 -6.31 -7.84
C GLU A 66 -8.19 -5.81 -6.91
N LYS A 67 -7.93 -4.75 -6.13
CA LYS A 67 -8.97 -4.15 -5.28
C LYS A 67 -10.05 -3.47 -6.14
N GLU A 68 -11.30 -3.85 -5.90
CA GLU A 68 -12.48 -3.12 -6.35
C GLU A 68 -13.01 -2.15 -5.27
N GLY A 69 -13.72 -1.09 -5.69
CA GLY A 69 -14.30 -0.08 -4.80
C GLY A 69 -13.73 1.34 -5.01
N PRO A 70 -13.93 2.26 -4.04
CA PRO A 70 -13.43 3.63 -4.15
C PRO A 70 -11.92 3.65 -4.40
N ALA A 71 -11.50 4.44 -5.38
CA ALA A 71 -10.09 4.61 -5.70
C ALA A 71 -9.34 5.16 -4.48
N SER A 72 -8.25 4.49 -4.10
CA SER A 72 -7.36 5.04 -3.10
C SER A 72 -6.52 6.14 -3.73
N HIS A 73 -6.26 7.20 -2.97
CA HIS A 73 -5.34 8.25 -3.39
C HIS A 73 -3.90 7.86 -3.08
N TRP A 74 -3.01 8.25 -3.97
CA TRP A 74 -1.59 7.96 -3.90
C TRP A 74 -0.80 9.05 -4.60
N LEU A 75 0.49 9.08 -4.31
CA LEU A 75 1.46 9.96 -4.94
C LEU A 75 2.61 9.11 -5.49
N GLU A 76 2.97 9.32 -6.75
CA GLU A 76 4.25 8.85 -7.29
C GLU A 76 5.22 10.02 -7.35
N VAL A 77 6.39 9.82 -6.77
CA VAL A 77 7.49 10.76 -6.79
C VAL A 77 8.60 10.14 -7.62
N LYS A 78 8.82 10.72 -8.80
CA LYS A 78 9.96 10.43 -9.65
C LYS A 78 11.01 11.52 -9.43
N LEU A 79 12.21 11.11 -9.05
CA LEU A 79 13.35 12.01 -8.90
C LEU A 79 14.26 11.86 -10.12
N ASP A 80 14.51 12.96 -10.80
CA ASP A 80 15.43 13.04 -11.93
C ASP A 80 16.68 13.80 -11.46
N GLY A 81 17.61 13.06 -10.86
CA GLY A 81 18.87 13.61 -10.34
C GLY A 81 19.97 13.71 -11.41
N PHE A 82 21.07 14.38 -11.07
CA PHE A 82 22.22 14.53 -11.95
C PHE A 82 23.42 13.68 -11.50
N LYS A 83 24.25 13.30 -12.48
CA LYS A 83 25.55 12.62 -12.29
C LYS A 83 25.45 11.30 -11.51
N SER A 84 25.97 11.25 -10.29
CA SER A 84 26.14 10.03 -9.49
C SER A 84 24.88 9.59 -8.75
N ASN A 85 23.87 10.46 -8.59
CA ASN A 85 22.61 10.11 -7.92
C ASN A 85 21.38 10.39 -8.80
N LYS A 86 21.30 9.72 -9.96
CA LYS A 86 20.22 9.95 -10.94
C LYS A 86 18.82 9.60 -10.44
N GLN A 87 18.72 8.67 -9.49
CA GLN A 87 17.44 8.21 -8.94
C GLN A 87 17.09 8.88 -7.60
N GLY A 88 17.93 9.80 -7.10
CA GLY A 88 17.71 10.45 -5.81
C GLY A 88 17.71 9.46 -4.63
N ILE A 89 18.53 8.41 -4.68
CA ILE A 89 18.65 7.44 -3.59
C ILE A 89 19.10 8.15 -2.32
N GLY A 90 18.46 7.83 -1.18
CA GLY A 90 18.68 8.44 0.13
C GLY A 90 17.89 9.73 0.36
N THR A 91 17.24 10.29 -0.66
CA THR A 91 16.33 11.43 -0.50
C THR A 91 15.11 11.01 0.33
N VAL A 92 14.63 11.89 1.19
CA VAL A 92 13.43 11.68 2.00
C VAL A 92 12.26 12.48 1.43
N VAL A 93 11.17 11.79 1.16
CA VAL A 93 9.88 12.38 0.79
C VAL A 93 9.01 12.47 2.04
N GLU A 94 8.66 13.70 2.43
CA GLU A 94 7.76 13.99 3.54
C GLU A 94 6.39 14.43 3.02
N LEU A 95 5.32 13.80 3.50
CA LEU A 95 3.93 14.12 3.17
C LEU A 95 3.19 14.60 4.41
N LYS A 96 2.43 15.70 4.30
CA LYS A 96 1.61 16.23 5.39
C LYS A 96 0.20 16.61 4.92
N SER A 97 -0.80 16.32 5.75
CA SER A 97 -2.17 16.85 5.61
C SER A 97 -2.83 16.94 6.99
N GLY A 98 -3.02 18.14 7.52
CA GLY A 98 -3.45 18.32 8.92
C GLY A 98 -2.54 17.56 9.89
N ASN A 99 -3.11 16.57 10.58
CA ASN A 99 -2.39 15.68 11.52
C ASN A 99 -1.76 14.45 10.85
N PHE A 100 -2.07 14.18 9.59
CA PHE A 100 -1.40 13.12 8.83
C PHE A 100 0.04 13.53 8.52
N TYR A 101 0.98 12.63 8.79
CA TYR A 101 2.39 12.79 8.47
C TYR A 101 3.02 11.46 8.08
N LYS A 102 3.79 11.46 6.99
CA LYS A 102 4.49 10.27 6.50
C LYS A 102 5.85 10.65 5.93
N LYS A 103 6.87 9.86 6.25
CA LYS A 103 8.20 9.93 5.63
C LYS A 103 8.49 8.65 4.88
N VAL A 104 9.08 8.78 3.70
CA VAL A 104 9.56 7.65 2.91
C VAL A 104 10.94 7.99 2.37
N GLU A 105 11.91 7.13 2.66
CA GLU A 105 13.24 7.21 2.05
C GLU A 105 13.21 6.58 0.66
N VAL A 106 13.86 7.24 -0.30
CA VAL A 106 14.00 6.76 -1.67
C VAL A 106 15.10 5.72 -1.70
N THR A 107 14.72 4.45 -1.81
CA THR A 107 15.65 3.31 -1.98
C THR A 107 15.71 2.81 -3.42
N SER A 108 14.71 3.18 -4.23
CA SER A 108 14.62 2.94 -5.67
C SER A 108 13.59 3.90 -6.29
N GLY A 109 13.73 4.17 -7.58
CA GLY A 109 12.80 5.03 -8.31
C GLY A 109 11.79 4.26 -9.17
N PRO A 110 10.56 4.77 -9.36
CA PRO A 110 9.93 5.87 -8.63
C PRO A 110 9.37 5.42 -7.27
N VAL A 111 9.23 6.35 -6.32
CA VAL A 111 8.62 6.07 -5.01
C VAL A 111 7.12 6.26 -5.11
N ARG A 112 6.36 5.24 -4.72
CA ARG A 112 4.89 5.28 -4.68
C ARG A 112 4.40 5.22 -3.25
N VAL A 113 3.61 6.22 -2.86
CA VAL A 113 3.14 6.37 -1.49
C VAL A 113 1.62 6.48 -1.49
N SER A 114 0.94 5.51 -0.86
CA SER A 114 -0.49 5.62 -0.56
C SER A 114 -0.73 6.75 0.43
N THR A 115 -1.71 7.60 0.10
CA THR A 115 -2.27 8.68 0.95
C THR A 115 -3.66 8.31 1.47
N GLY A 116 -4.15 7.11 1.15
CA GLY A 116 -5.46 6.63 1.59
C GLY A 116 -6.59 7.47 1.00
N ASP A 117 -7.45 8.01 1.86
CA ASP A 117 -8.66 8.75 1.46
C ASP A 117 -8.47 10.27 1.62
N LEU A 118 -7.22 10.72 1.79
CA LEU A 118 -6.90 12.14 1.91
C LEU A 118 -7.30 12.88 0.63
N ALA A 119 -8.20 13.85 0.74
CA ALA A 119 -8.63 14.67 -0.40
C ALA A 119 -7.54 15.63 -0.90
N LYS A 120 -6.56 15.95 -0.06
CA LYS A 120 -5.42 16.81 -0.41
C LYS A 120 -4.19 16.51 0.46
N LEU A 121 -3.04 17.00 0.01
CA LEU A 121 -1.83 17.13 0.81
C LEU A 121 -1.55 18.63 1.00
N ASP A 122 -1.25 19.03 2.23
CA ASP A 122 -0.83 20.41 2.53
C ASP A 122 0.65 20.62 2.19
N VAL A 123 1.47 19.57 2.32
CA VAL A 123 2.91 19.61 2.01
C VAL A 123 3.34 18.31 1.33
N VAL A 124 4.10 18.45 0.25
CA VAL A 124 5.02 17.45 -0.28
C VAL A 124 6.40 18.07 -0.25
N ARG A 125 7.29 17.58 0.63
CA ARG A 125 8.66 18.05 0.74
C ARG A 125 9.62 16.95 0.35
N VAL A 126 10.66 17.33 -0.39
CA VAL A 126 11.74 16.46 -0.83
C VAL A 126 13.04 17.04 -0.25
N THR A 127 13.76 16.26 0.56
CA THR A 127 15.03 16.66 1.20
C THR A 127 16.12 15.64 0.97
#